data_AF-A0A0M8Z6J8-F1
#
_entry.id   AF-A0A0M8Z6J8-F1
#
_cell.length_a   1.000
_cell.length_b   1.000
_cell.length_c   1.000
_cell.angle_alpha   90.00
_cell.angle_beta   90.00
_cell.angle_gamma   90.00
#
_symmetry.space_group_name_H-M   'P 1'
#
loop_
_entity.id
_entity.type
_entity.pdbx_description
1 polymer ?
#
loop_
_entity_poly.entity_id
_entity_poly.type
_entity_poly.pdbx_seq_one_letter_code
_entity_poly.pdbx_strand_id
1 'polypeptide(L)'
;MEAVAAGEVVGRVEYFVLEAPARALVPVHTIVEPAHEGKGIAGSLARELYGIARREGVTVAPLCPYVVKWAERHPDEAPAADPELLRAAKEWLVAHPDRF
;
A
#
# COMPACT_ATOMS: atom_id res chain seq x y z
N MET A 1 -7.84 -0.88 -3.67
CA MET A 1 -7.84 0.19 -4.69
C MET A 1 -7.40 -0.41 -6.02
N GLU A 2 -8.05 -0.03 -7.11
CA GLU A 2 -7.84 -0.62 -8.44
C GLU A 2 -7.31 0.42 -9.42
N ALA A 3 -6.45 -0.01 -10.34
CA ALA A 3 -6.08 0.72 -11.54
C ALA A 3 -6.91 0.15 -12.70
N VAL A 4 -7.59 1.04 -13.42
CA VAL A 4 -8.47 0.68 -14.55
C VAL A 4 -7.91 1.29 -15.83
N ALA A 5 -7.81 0.48 -16.90
CA ALA A 5 -7.47 0.94 -18.23
C ALA A 5 -8.42 0.31 -19.25
N ALA A 6 -8.94 1.12 -20.19
CA ALA A 6 -9.90 0.67 -21.19
C ALA A 6 -11.14 -0.10 -20.64
N GLY A 7 -11.53 0.19 -19.39
CA GLY A 7 -12.66 -0.48 -18.72
C GLY A 7 -12.30 -1.78 -17.99
N GLU A 8 -11.02 -2.19 -17.99
CA GLU A 8 -10.55 -3.41 -17.33
C GLU A 8 -9.67 -3.06 -16.11
N VAL A 9 -9.79 -3.86 -15.04
CA VAL A 9 -8.86 -3.78 -13.90
C VAL A 9 -7.53 -4.36 -14.34
N VAL A 10 -6.51 -3.52 -14.40
CA VAL A 10 -5.16 -3.89 -14.84
C VAL A 10 -4.17 -4.05 -13.68
N GLY A 11 -4.59 -3.67 -12.48
CA GLY A 11 -3.86 -3.91 -11.25
C GLY A 11 -4.63 -3.43 -10.04
N ARG A 12 -4.22 -3.89 -8.86
CA ARG A 12 -4.82 -3.49 -7.59
C ARG A 12 -3.80 -3.48 -6.47
N VAL A 13 -4.06 -2.64 -5.48
CA VAL A 13 -3.41 -2.68 -4.17
C VAL A 13 -4.46 -2.98 -3.12
N GLU A 14 -4.24 -4.06 -2.38
CA GLU A 14 -5.02 -4.47 -1.23
C GLU A 14 -4.38 -3.86 0.02
N TYR A 15 -5.20 -3.20 0.82
CA TYR A 15 -4.78 -2.53 2.04
C TYR A 15 -5.91 -2.53 3.07
N PHE A 16 -5.55 -2.37 4.33
CA PHE A 16 -6.51 -2.07 5.40
C PHE A 16 -6.15 -0.75 6.10
N VAL A 17 -7.08 -0.24 6.90
CA VAL A 17 -6.85 0.91 7.78
C VAL A 17 -6.60 0.39 9.17
N LEU A 18 -5.42 0.72 9.72
CA LEU A 18 -5.10 0.51 11.11
C LEU A 18 -5.62 1.71 11.90
N GLU A 19 -6.33 1.50 13.01
CA GLU A 19 -6.88 2.59 13.84
C GLU A 19 -5.99 2.91 15.06
N ALA A 20 -5.26 1.91 15.57
CA ALA A 20 -4.39 2.04 16.74
C ALA A 20 -3.02 1.38 16.47
N PRO A 21 -1.91 1.94 16.99
CA PRO A 21 -1.81 3.07 17.92
C PRO A 21 -2.05 4.46 17.29
N ALA A 22 -2.01 4.55 15.97
CA ALA A 22 -2.46 5.73 15.22
C ALA A 22 -3.03 5.28 13.87
N ARG A 23 -3.81 6.16 13.24
CA ARG A 23 -4.42 5.85 11.95
C ARG A 23 -3.38 5.73 10.85
N ALA A 24 -3.39 4.60 10.12
CA ALA A 24 -2.46 4.36 9.02
C ALA A 24 -3.09 3.50 7.91
N LEU A 25 -2.68 3.74 6.66
CA LEU A 25 -2.96 2.84 5.54
C LEU A 25 -1.91 1.73 5.49
N VAL A 26 -2.35 0.48 5.46
CA VAL A 26 -1.47 -0.69 5.49
C VAL A 26 -1.62 -1.48 4.20
N PRO A 27 -0.83 -1.20 3.16
CA PRO A 27 -0.81 -2.01 1.95
C PRO A 27 -0.15 -3.36 2.22
N VAL A 28 -0.84 -4.44 1.88
CA VAL A 28 -0.42 -5.82 2.14
C VAL A 28 -0.09 -6.57 0.88
N HIS A 29 -0.77 -6.28 -0.22
CA HIS A 29 -0.53 -6.95 -1.49
C HIS A 29 -0.74 -6.01 -2.68
N THR A 30 0.03 -6.22 -3.74
CA THR A 30 -0.08 -5.46 -4.99
C THR A 30 0.01 -6.43 -6.15
N ILE A 31 -0.99 -6.39 -7.01
CA ILE A 31 -1.13 -7.27 -8.17
C ILE A 31 -1.22 -6.40 -9.42
N VAL A 32 -0.56 -6.83 -10.49
CA VAL A 32 -0.73 -6.28 -11.84
C VAL A 32 -1.05 -7.47 -12.74
N GLU A 33 -2.03 -7.30 -13.62
CA GLU A 33 -2.38 -8.36 -14.56
C GLU A 33 -1.17 -8.68 -15.45
N PRO A 34 -0.85 -9.96 -15.72
CA PRO A 34 0.37 -10.35 -16.44
C PRO A 34 0.55 -9.62 -17.79
N ALA A 35 -0.54 -9.39 -18.53
CA ALA A 35 -0.53 -8.66 -19.81
C ALA A 35 -0.18 -7.16 -19.67
N HIS A 36 -0.13 -6.64 -18.45
CA HIS A 36 0.09 -5.25 -18.11
C HIS A 36 1.35 -5.02 -17.25
N GLU A 37 2.14 -6.07 -17.00
CA GLU A 37 3.45 -5.95 -16.36
C GLU A 37 4.41 -5.05 -17.15
N GLY A 38 5.40 -4.48 -16.45
CA GLY A 38 6.39 -3.57 -17.05
C GLY A 38 5.89 -2.17 -17.41
N LYS A 39 4.58 -1.90 -17.28
CA LYS A 39 3.96 -0.60 -17.64
C LYS A 39 3.92 0.43 -16.49
N GLY A 40 4.59 0.15 -15.36
CA GLY A 40 4.64 1.07 -14.21
C GLY A 40 3.36 1.16 -13.35
N ILE A 41 2.41 0.24 -13.55
CA ILE A 41 1.10 0.26 -12.87
C ILE A 41 1.22 0.11 -11.36
N ALA A 42 2.00 -0.86 -10.88
CA ALA A 42 2.20 -1.08 -9.44
C ALA A 42 2.83 0.16 -8.76
N GLY A 43 3.75 0.85 -9.43
CA GLY A 43 4.34 2.09 -8.93
C GLY A 43 3.32 3.24 -8.88
N SER A 44 2.43 3.32 -9.87
CA SER A 44 1.35 4.31 -9.89
C SER A 44 0.33 4.06 -8.77
N LEU A 45 0.00 2.79 -8.50
CA LEU A 45 -0.84 2.40 -7.36
C LEU A 45 -0.20 2.77 -6.02
N ALA A 46 1.10 2.49 -5.85
CA ALA A 46 1.82 2.87 -4.64
C ALA A 46 1.85 4.40 -4.46
N ARG A 47 2.15 5.15 -5.52
CA ARG A 47 2.14 6.61 -5.52
C ARG A 47 0.78 7.18 -5.12
N GLU A 48 -0.30 6.65 -5.70
CA GLU A 48 -1.65 7.11 -5.35
C GLU A 48 -2.02 6.78 -3.91
N LEU A 49 -1.61 5.61 -3.39
CA LEU A 49 -1.84 5.24 -1.99
C LEU A 49 -1.17 6.23 -1.02
N TYR A 50 0.09 6.61 -1.26
CA TYR A 50 0.76 7.65 -0.47
C TYR A 50 0.12 9.03 -0.68
N GLY A 51 -0.38 9.31 -1.89
CA GLY A 51 -1.15 10.50 -2.20
C GLY A 51 -2.43 10.60 -1.37
N ILE A 52 -3.18 9.50 -1.22
CA ILE A 52 -4.36 9.41 -0.35
C ILE A 52 -3.96 9.65 1.09
N ALA A 53 -2.95 8.94 1.60
CA ALA A 53 -2.49 9.07 2.98
C ALA A 53 -2.15 10.53 3.31
N ARG A 54 -1.41 11.20 2.41
CA ARG A 54 -1.06 12.62 2.54
C ARG A 54 -2.30 13.52 2.57
N ARG A 55 -3.28 13.29 1.69
CA ARG A 55 -4.53 14.09 1.65
C ARG A 55 -5.39 13.89 2.89
N GLU A 56 -5.37 12.69 3.46
CA GLU A 56 -6.10 12.34 4.69
C GLU A 56 -5.35 12.70 5.97
N GLY A 57 -4.08 13.15 5.87
CA GLY A 57 -3.26 13.45 7.04
C GLY A 57 -2.89 12.21 7.87
N VAL A 58 -2.88 11.03 7.24
CA VAL A 58 -2.48 9.75 7.85
C VAL A 58 -1.17 9.27 7.26
N THR A 59 -0.54 8.31 7.93
CA THR A 59 0.70 7.70 7.43
C THR A 59 0.44 6.38 6.70
N VAL A 60 1.47 5.84 6.05
CA VAL A 60 1.44 4.51 5.42
C VAL A 60 2.40 3.61 6.20
N ALA A 61 1.93 2.44 6.60
CA ALA A 61 2.75 1.40 7.23
C ALA A 61 2.81 0.18 6.29
N PRO A 62 3.71 0.17 5.29
CA PRO A 62 3.67 -0.84 4.24
C PRO A 62 4.15 -2.21 4.72
N LEU A 63 3.35 -3.25 4.47
CA LEU A 63 3.73 -4.65 4.65
C LEU A 63 4.01 -5.36 3.32
N CYS A 64 3.40 -4.88 2.23
CA CYS A 64 3.67 -5.37 0.88
C CYS A 64 5.15 -5.12 0.50
N PRO A 65 5.95 -6.16 0.18
CA PRO A 65 7.36 -5.99 -0.17
C PRO A 65 7.59 -5.08 -1.38
N TYR A 66 6.65 -5.06 -2.33
CA TYR A 66 6.72 -4.14 -3.47
C TYR A 66 6.62 -2.69 -3.01
N VAL A 67 5.63 -2.36 -2.17
CA VAL A 67 5.41 -0.99 -1.69
C VAL A 67 6.54 -0.54 -0.78
N VAL A 68 7.11 -1.43 0.05
CA VAL A 68 8.32 -1.16 0.84
C VAL A 68 9.48 -0.74 -0.09
N LYS A 69 9.80 -1.57 -1.10
CA LYS A 69 10.87 -1.26 -2.06
C LYS A 69 10.58 -0.04 -2.92
N TRP A 70 9.31 0.28 -3.16
CA TRP A 70 8.92 1.49 -3.87
C TRP A 70 9.18 2.73 -3.01
N ALA A 71 8.80 2.70 -1.73
CA ALA A 71 9.02 3.78 -0.78
C ALA A 71 10.50 4.10 -0.58
N GLU A 72 11.35 3.07 -0.45
CA GLU A 72 12.81 3.22 -0.36
C GLU A 72 13.42 3.98 -1.55
N ARG A 73 12.81 3.87 -2.74
CA ARG A 73 13.26 4.57 -3.96
C ARG A 73 12.66 5.97 -4.11
N HIS A 74 11.65 6.32 -3.32
CA HIS A 74 10.91 7.58 -3.42
C HIS A 74 10.74 8.24 -2.04
N PRO A 75 11.83 8.52 -1.29
CA PRO A 75 11.74 9.03 0.07
C PRO A 75 11.02 10.38 0.19
N ASP A 76 11.04 11.21 -0.86
CA ASP A 76 10.34 12.51 -0.90
C ASP A 76 8.80 12.35 -1.02
N GLU A 77 8.35 11.22 -1.55
CA GLU A 77 6.92 10.91 -1.73
C GLU A 77 6.38 9.97 -0.66
N ALA A 78 7.25 9.11 -0.15
CA ALA A 78 6.97 8.05 0.79
C ALA A 78 7.90 8.17 1.99
N PRO A 79 7.52 8.98 3.00
CA PRO A 79 8.29 9.06 4.23
C PRO A 79 8.33 7.70 4.93
N ALA A 80 9.42 7.45 5.66
CA ALA A 80 9.60 6.21 6.40
C ALA A 80 8.45 6.00 7.41
N ALA A 81 7.93 4.78 7.44
CA ALA A 81 6.89 4.39 8.39
C ALA A 81 7.47 4.28 9.81
N ASP A 82 6.65 4.65 10.81
CA ASP A 82 6.98 4.42 12.21
C ASP A 82 7.11 2.90 12.48
N PRO A 83 8.23 2.42 13.05
CA PRO A 83 8.39 1.02 13.42
C PRO A 83 7.27 0.47 14.32
N GLU A 84 6.66 1.30 15.17
CA GLU A 84 5.54 0.90 16.02
C GLU A 84 4.30 0.57 15.19
N LEU A 85 4.00 1.37 14.17
CA LEU A 85 2.88 1.12 13.25
C LEU A 85 3.12 -0.12 12.40
N LEU A 86 4.35 -0.37 11.96
CA LEU A 86 4.71 -1.60 11.26
C LEU A 86 4.50 -2.84 12.13
N ARG A 87 4.81 -2.75 13.43
CA ARG A 87 4.57 -3.84 14.38
C ARG A 87 3.07 -4.07 14.58
N ALA A 88 2.31 -3.02 14.88
CA ALA A 88 0.86 -3.12 15.06
C ALA A 88 0.15 -3.63 13.80
N ALA A 89 0.59 -3.20 12.61
CA ALA A 89 0.09 -3.69 11.34
C ALA A 89 0.30 -5.22 11.17
N LYS A 90 1.48 -5.74 11.53
CA LYS A 90 1.76 -7.18 11.48
C LYS A 90 0.91 -7.96 12.48
N GLU A 91 0.80 -7.46 13.71
CA GLU A 91 -0.04 -8.06 14.75
C GLU A 91 -1.51 -8.12 14.30
N TRP A 92 -2.00 -7.05 13.69
CA TRP A 92 -3.35 -6.99 13.13
C TRP A 92 -3.56 -8.04 12.03
N LEU A 93 -2.60 -8.21 11.11
CA LEU A 93 -2.70 -9.20 10.05
C LEU A 93 -2.74 -10.64 10.61
N VAL A 94 -1.93 -10.93 11.62
CA VAL A 94 -1.94 -12.23 12.32
C VAL A 94 -3.29 -12.49 13.00
N ALA A 95 -3.92 -11.46 13.57
CA ALA A 95 -5.23 -11.57 14.19
C ALA A 95 -6.39 -11.70 13.18
N HIS A 96 -6.17 -11.39 11.90
CA HIS A 96 -7.20 -11.41 10.84
C HIS A 96 -6.73 -12.23 9.62
N PRO A 97 -6.51 -13.55 9.78
CA PRO A 97 -5.91 -14.39 8.74
C PRO A 97 -6.74 -14.48 7.46
N ASP A 98 -8.07 -14.29 7.53
CA ASP A 98 -8.97 -14.44 6.38
C ASP A 98 -9.15 -13.16 5.56
N ARG A 99 -8.42 -12.08 5.87
CA ARG A 99 -8.66 -10.78 5.25
C ARG A 99 -7.97 -10.53 3.91
N PHE A 100 -7.01 -11.38 3.51
CA PHE A 100 -6.28 -11.27 2.24
C PHE A 100 -5.77 -12.63 1.78
#